data_AF-A0A916PXG5-F1
#
_entry.id   AF-A0A916PXG5-F1
#
_cell.length_a   1.000
_cell.length_b   1.000
_cell.length_c   1.000
_cell.angle_alpha   90.00
_cell.angle_beta   90.00
_cell.angle_gamma   90.00
#
_symmetry.space_group_name_H-M   'P 1'
#
loop_
_entity.id
_entity.type
_entity.pdbx_description
1 polymer ?
#
loop_
_entity_poly.entity_id
_entity_poly.type
_entity_poly.pdbx_seq_one_letter_code
_entity_poly.pdbx_strand_id
1 'polypeptide(L)'
;MQGTLREIDVHTIIHLIEFGQRTGELLIESSTGKFWFLFFDNGELIYATDTDSNLTRLRDYLHGLGLDHALDHLSSSKLGINVLEYGQIWALLEAKILTPDQAKSILESTIREVLFDIIGLYQGTFVFEISAALTPKLTKFKFSQISAEYSLQLQQWKRFYPILQSIDQCPVLLTQESLPLLNTWIDGKTTIRQLSRYAGQDISHIGQMIYDAISFGQVAITPLAMSAPQQVKVKSPRILCIDDSVTICRAVEYILHNHGFQVMAVSSPIKALSLIFQHNPDLILCDITMPEIDGYELCGMLRKSSAFAKVPIIMLTGKDGFIDRVKARMVGATEYLTKPFGEKELLTTVEKYCNR
;
A
#
# COMPACT_ATOMS: atom_id res chain seq x y z
N MET A 1 -16.19 -10.91 0.78
CA MET A 1 -15.70 -12.28 0.47
C MET A 1 -14.35 -12.42 1.14
N GLN A 2 -14.05 -13.52 1.83
CA GLN A 2 -12.74 -13.70 2.46
C GLN A 2 -12.32 -15.16 2.38
N GLY A 3 -11.03 -15.43 2.36
CA GLY A 3 -10.50 -16.80 2.27
C GLY A 3 -8.99 -16.86 2.16
N THR A 4 -8.48 -18.02 1.75
CA THR A 4 -7.04 -18.24 1.59
C THR A 4 -6.66 -18.50 0.13
N LEU A 5 -5.46 -18.06 -0.26
CA LEU A 5 -4.94 -18.26 -1.63
C LEU A 5 -4.61 -19.74 -1.96
N ARG A 6 -4.71 -20.63 -0.96
CA ARG A 6 -4.61 -22.09 -1.18
C ARG A 6 -5.90 -22.68 -1.76
N GLU A 7 -7.03 -22.05 -1.48
CA GLU A 7 -8.36 -22.54 -1.88
C GLU A 7 -8.77 -21.96 -3.23
N ILE A 8 -8.38 -20.72 -3.51
CA ILE A 8 -8.72 -20.00 -4.73
C ILE A 8 -7.57 -19.06 -5.08
N ASP A 9 -7.09 -19.16 -6.32
CA ASP A 9 -6.00 -18.29 -6.79
C ASP A 9 -6.47 -16.85 -7.04
N VAL A 10 -5.50 -15.93 -7.07
CA VAL A 10 -5.75 -14.49 -7.27
C VAL A 10 -6.45 -14.22 -8.60
N HIS A 11 -6.09 -14.94 -9.66
CA HIS A 11 -6.69 -14.79 -10.98
C HIS A 11 -8.20 -15.07 -10.95
N THR A 12 -8.61 -16.15 -10.29
CA THR A 12 -10.00 -16.55 -10.14
C THR A 12 -10.77 -15.56 -9.27
N ILE A 13 -10.16 -15.07 -8.17
CA ILE A 13 -10.76 -14.04 -7.32
C ILE A 13 -11.11 -12.80 -8.13
N ILE A 14 -10.16 -12.28 -8.91
CA ILE A 14 -10.36 -11.05 -9.69
C ILE A 14 -11.41 -11.27 -10.79
N HIS A 15 -11.41 -12.43 -11.47
CA HIS A 15 -12.46 -12.75 -12.44
C HIS A 15 -13.86 -12.85 -11.82
N LEU A 16 -14.00 -13.37 -10.60
CA LEU A 16 -15.29 -13.38 -9.91
C LEU A 16 -15.80 -11.97 -9.62
N ILE A 17 -14.90 -11.04 -9.30
CA ILE A 17 -15.22 -9.62 -9.09
C ILE A 17 -15.63 -8.96 -10.42
N GLU A 18 -14.87 -9.20 -11.49
CA GLU A 18 -15.13 -8.68 -12.84
C GLU A 18 -16.47 -9.18 -13.39
N PHE A 19 -16.69 -10.51 -13.39
CA PHE A 19 -17.92 -11.13 -13.86
C PHE A 19 -19.13 -10.72 -13.01
N GLY A 20 -18.95 -10.63 -11.69
CA GLY A 20 -19.98 -10.20 -10.77
C GLY A 20 -20.24 -8.69 -10.79
N GLN A 21 -19.51 -7.91 -11.59
CA GLN A 21 -19.59 -6.45 -11.66
C GLN A 21 -19.53 -5.78 -10.29
N ARG A 22 -18.70 -6.31 -9.39
CA ARG A 22 -18.66 -5.85 -7.99
C ARG A 22 -17.82 -4.58 -7.86
N THR A 23 -18.28 -3.68 -7.00
CA THR A 23 -17.55 -2.47 -6.59
C THR A 23 -17.04 -2.67 -5.16
N GLY A 24 -15.79 -2.28 -4.92
CA GLY A 24 -15.18 -2.43 -3.61
C GLY A 24 -13.67 -2.60 -3.66
N GLU A 25 -13.12 -3.08 -2.56
CA GLU A 25 -11.70 -3.18 -2.29
C GLU A 25 -11.30 -4.64 -2.08
N LEU A 26 -10.27 -5.10 -2.78
CA LEU A 26 -9.65 -6.39 -2.58
C LEU A 26 -8.29 -6.19 -1.90
N LEU A 27 -8.18 -6.68 -0.67
CA LEU A 27 -6.93 -6.85 0.05
C LEU A 27 -6.40 -8.26 -0.18
N ILE A 28 -5.12 -8.37 -0.53
CA ILE A 28 -4.37 -9.62 -0.59
C ILE A 28 -3.16 -9.50 0.32
N GLU A 29 -2.90 -10.52 1.14
CA GLU A 29 -1.76 -10.60 2.06
C GLU A 29 -0.97 -11.88 1.77
N SER A 30 0.34 -11.78 1.55
CA SER A 30 1.22 -12.93 1.39
C SER A 30 1.56 -13.55 2.75
N SER A 31 2.04 -14.80 2.72
CA SER A 31 2.58 -15.46 3.93
C SER A 31 3.80 -14.76 4.54
N THR A 32 4.44 -13.84 3.82
CA THR A 32 5.57 -13.04 4.30
C THR A 32 5.15 -11.71 4.93
N GLY A 33 3.84 -11.44 5.05
CA GLY A 33 3.29 -10.20 5.61
C GLY A 33 3.31 -9.00 4.67
N LYS A 34 3.56 -9.19 3.37
CA LYS A 34 3.34 -8.15 2.36
C LYS A 34 1.87 -8.12 1.98
N PHE A 35 1.33 -6.95 1.65
CA PHE A 35 -0.05 -6.86 1.18
C PHE A 35 -0.21 -5.88 0.03
N TRP A 36 -1.31 -6.08 -0.67
CA TRP A 36 -1.71 -5.33 -1.85
C TRP A 36 -3.19 -5.01 -1.78
N PHE A 37 -3.53 -3.82 -2.25
CA PHE A 37 -4.91 -3.35 -2.41
C PHE A 37 -5.24 -3.19 -3.88
N LEU A 38 -6.41 -3.67 -4.28
CA LEU A 38 -6.96 -3.45 -5.60
C LEU A 38 -8.35 -2.85 -5.45
N PHE A 39 -8.61 -1.78 -6.19
CA PHE A 39 -9.84 -1.01 -6.10
C PHE A 39 -10.67 -1.21 -7.36
N PHE A 40 -11.94 -1.60 -7.18
CA PHE A 40 -12.84 -1.98 -8.27
C PHE A 40 -14.08 -1.09 -8.34
N ASP A 41 -14.57 -0.86 -9.54
CA ASP A 41 -15.86 -0.19 -9.80
C ASP A 41 -16.60 -0.85 -10.97
N ASN A 42 -17.72 -1.49 -10.65
CA ASN A 42 -18.51 -2.33 -11.54
C ASN A 42 -17.68 -3.45 -12.19
N GLY A 43 -16.79 -4.07 -11.41
CA GLY A 43 -15.94 -5.19 -11.85
C GLY A 43 -14.67 -4.77 -12.58
N GLU A 44 -14.46 -3.48 -12.85
CA GLU A 44 -13.26 -2.98 -13.52
C GLU A 44 -12.28 -2.39 -12.50
N LEU A 45 -10.98 -2.59 -12.72
CA LEU A 45 -9.90 -2.06 -11.89
C LEU A 45 -9.77 -0.54 -12.11
N ILE A 46 -9.78 0.23 -11.03
CA ILE A 46 -9.46 1.66 -11.04
C ILE A 46 -8.00 1.89 -10.72
N TYR A 47 -7.52 1.18 -9.70
CA TYR A 47 -6.19 1.37 -9.14
C TYR A 47 -5.77 0.13 -8.36
N ALA A 48 -4.47 -0.07 -8.22
CA ALA A 48 -3.91 -1.06 -7.33
C ALA A 48 -2.66 -0.47 -6.67
N THR A 49 -2.37 -0.86 -5.45
CA THR A 49 -1.14 -0.48 -4.78
C THR A 49 -0.62 -1.60 -3.90
N ASP A 50 0.68 -1.58 -3.66
CA ASP A 50 1.31 -2.25 -2.54
C ASP A 50 1.42 -1.26 -1.36
N THR A 51 2.26 -1.64 -0.40
CA THR A 51 2.46 -0.92 0.85
C THR A 51 3.41 0.28 0.74
N ASP A 52 3.86 0.68 -0.46
CA ASP A 52 4.82 1.77 -0.60
C ASP A 52 4.18 3.12 -0.25
N SER A 53 4.40 3.52 1.00
CA SER A 53 3.91 4.76 1.57
C SER A 53 4.79 5.96 1.23
N ASN A 54 6.01 5.72 0.73
CA ASN A 54 6.99 6.74 0.43
C ASN A 54 6.85 7.32 -0.97
N LEU A 55 5.87 6.90 -1.78
CA LEU A 55 5.70 7.34 -3.17
C LEU A 55 6.94 7.04 -4.04
N THR A 56 7.73 6.02 -3.70
CA THR A 56 8.96 5.70 -4.46
C THR A 56 8.60 5.27 -5.87
N ARG A 57 7.57 4.43 -6.01
CA ARG A 57 7.05 4.01 -7.31
C ARG A 57 6.62 5.20 -8.18
N LEU A 58 5.80 6.11 -7.65
CA LEU A 58 5.41 7.32 -8.39
C LEU A 58 6.58 8.24 -8.72
N ARG A 59 7.55 8.40 -7.81
CA ARG A 59 8.79 9.16 -8.11
C ARG A 59 9.54 8.54 -9.28
N ASP A 60 9.63 7.21 -9.33
CA ASP A 60 10.31 6.53 -10.42
C ASP A 60 9.60 6.78 -11.77
N TYR A 61 8.27 6.69 -11.81
CA TYR A 61 7.50 7.02 -13.02
C TYR A 61 7.69 8.48 -13.46
N LEU A 62 7.73 9.41 -12.50
CA LEU A 62 7.97 10.82 -12.78
C LEU A 62 9.41 11.06 -13.27
N HIS A 63 10.40 10.35 -12.73
CA HIS A 63 11.78 10.39 -13.21
C HIS A 63 11.87 10.01 -14.70
N GLY A 64 11.20 8.92 -15.09
CA GLY A 64 11.12 8.49 -16.50
C GLY A 64 10.50 9.54 -17.44
N LEU A 65 9.62 10.39 -16.90
CA LEU A 65 9.00 11.50 -17.63
C LEU A 65 9.80 12.82 -17.54
N GLY A 66 10.93 12.85 -16.83
CA GLY A 66 11.72 14.06 -16.57
C GLY A 66 11.07 15.04 -15.58
N LEU A 67 10.26 14.53 -14.65
CA LEU A 67 9.44 15.30 -13.71
C LEU A 67 9.85 15.07 -12.23
N ASP A 68 11.15 14.93 -11.96
CA ASP A 68 11.71 14.58 -10.64
C ASP A 68 11.18 15.41 -9.46
N HIS A 69 11.00 16.72 -9.67
CA HIS A 69 10.60 17.67 -8.63
C HIS A 69 9.09 17.90 -8.55
N ALA A 70 8.29 17.15 -9.30
CA ALA A 70 6.85 17.37 -9.39
C ALA A 70 6.12 17.15 -8.06
N LEU A 71 6.63 16.25 -7.20
CA LEU A 71 6.03 15.96 -5.89
C LEU A 71 6.49 16.91 -4.77
N ASP A 72 7.61 17.61 -4.94
CA ASP A 72 8.18 18.47 -3.89
C ASP A 72 7.30 19.69 -3.58
N HIS A 73 6.49 20.09 -4.57
CA HIS A 73 5.62 21.26 -4.50
C HIS A 73 4.17 20.93 -4.16
N LEU A 74 3.81 19.65 -4.03
CA LEU A 74 2.44 19.23 -3.81
C LEU A 74 2.13 19.04 -2.32
N SER A 75 0.95 19.52 -1.92
CA SER A 75 0.42 19.27 -0.58
C SER A 75 0.03 17.80 -0.42
N SER A 76 0.07 17.28 0.82
CA SER A 76 -0.35 15.90 1.11
C SER A 76 -1.79 15.65 0.66
N SER A 77 -1.98 14.66 -0.22
CA SER A 77 -3.31 14.29 -0.72
C SER A 77 -4.20 13.76 0.41
N LYS A 78 -5.46 14.22 0.44
CA LYS A 78 -6.47 13.88 1.47
C LYS A 78 -7.24 12.59 1.16
N LEU A 79 -6.63 11.63 0.46
CA LEU A 79 -7.30 10.42 -0.05
C LEU A 79 -7.06 9.16 0.81
N GLY A 80 -6.37 9.28 1.95
CA GLY A 80 -6.12 8.17 2.86
C GLY A 80 -4.83 7.42 2.60
N ILE A 81 -4.39 6.68 3.62
CA ILE A 81 -3.17 5.86 3.60
C ILE A 81 -3.15 4.91 2.41
N ASN A 82 -4.26 4.20 2.17
CA ASN A 82 -4.30 3.13 1.16
C ASN A 82 -4.38 3.65 -0.29
N VAL A 83 -4.48 4.97 -0.48
CA VAL A 83 -4.74 5.61 -1.77
C VAL A 83 -3.86 6.86 -1.94
N LEU A 84 -2.79 6.98 -1.14
CA LEU A 84 -1.95 8.18 -1.10
C LEU A 84 -1.35 8.48 -2.48
N GLU A 85 -0.78 7.48 -3.14
CA GLU A 85 -0.16 7.62 -4.46
C GLU A 85 -1.19 8.00 -5.55
N TYR A 86 -2.35 7.33 -5.60
CA TYR A 86 -3.44 7.72 -6.50
C TYR A 86 -3.89 9.17 -6.28
N GLY A 87 -3.97 9.58 -5.02
CA GLY A 87 -4.28 10.95 -4.66
C GLY A 87 -3.24 11.98 -5.11
N GLN A 88 -1.97 11.61 -5.21
CA GLN A 88 -0.90 12.47 -5.74
C GLN A 88 -0.93 12.53 -7.27
N ILE A 89 -1.22 11.43 -7.95
CA ILE A 89 -1.44 11.41 -9.41
C ILE A 89 -2.56 12.40 -9.77
N TRP A 90 -3.64 12.42 -8.99
CA TRP A 90 -4.72 13.38 -9.20
C TRP A 90 -4.29 14.83 -8.96
N ALA A 91 -3.54 15.09 -7.89
CA ALA A 91 -3.02 16.43 -7.61
C ALA A 91 -2.11 16.96 -8.75
N LEU A 92 -1.29 16.08 -9.34
CA LEU A 92 -0.46 16.39 -10.50
C LEU A 92 -1.29 16.71 -11.76
N LEU A 93 -2.40 16.02 -11.96
CA LEU A 93 -3.35 16.30 -13.05
C LEU A 93 -4.04 17.66 -12.86
N GLU A 94 -4.51 17.95 -11.65
CA GLU A 94 -5.12 19.26 -11.33
C GLU A 94 -4.13 20.41 -11.50
N ALA A 95 -2.87 20.19 -11.11
CA ALA A 95 -1.77 21.14 -11.31
C ALA A 95 -1.31 21.24 -12.78
N LYS A 96 -1.84 20.41 -13.69
CA LYS A 96 -1.45 20.30 -15.12
C LYS A 96 0.02 19.94 -15.32
N ILE A 97 0.64 19.27 -14.35
CA ILE A 97 2.00 18.75 -14.45
C ILE A 97 1.99 17.44 -15.24
N LEU A 98 0.98 16.58 -15.00
CA LEU A 98 0.72 15.40 -15.80
C LEU A 98 -0.41 15.65 -16.82
N THR A 99 -0.29 15.05 -18.00
CA THR A 99 -1.41 14.92 -18.94
C THR A 99 -2.30 13.73 -18.56
N PRO A 100 -3.59 13.72 -18.98
CA PRO A 100 -4.47 12.56 -18.76
C PRO A 100 -3.90 11.24 -19.30
N ASP A 101 -3.22 11.27 -20.45
CA ASP A 101 -2.61 10.09 -21.05
C ASP A 101 -1.42 9.58 -20.23
N GLN A 102 -0.57 10.48 -19.73
CA GLN A 102 0.53 10.11 -18.83
C GLN A 102 0.00 9.50 -17.53
N ALA A 103 -0.99 10.14 -16.89
CA ALA A 103 -1.57 9.61 -15.67
C ALA A 103 -2.27 8.26 -15.90
N LYS A 104 -2.97 8.07 -17.02
CA LYS A 104 -3.55 6.78 -17.40
C LYS A 104 -2.46 5.71 -17.56
N SER A 105 -1.36 6.04 -18.25
CA SER A 105 -0.23 5.12 -18.43
C SER A 105 0.42 4.73 -17.09
N ILE A 106 0.59 5.68 -16.17
CA ILE A 106 1.10 5.39 -14.81
C ILE A 106 0.15 4.46 -14.05
N LEU A 107 -1.16 4.70 -14.10
CA LEU A 107 -2.15 3.85 -13.43
C LEU A 107 -2.17 2.43 -14.02
N GLU A 108 -2.14 2.31 -15.34
CA GLU A 108 -2.09 1.01 -16.01
C GLU A 108 -0.81 0.24 -15.63
N SER A 109 0.34 0.91 -15.67
CA SER A 109 1.64 0.31 -15.32
C SER A 109 1.68 -0.10 -13.85
N THR A 110 1.14 0.75 -12.96
CA THR A 110 1.02 0.44 -11.53
C THR A 110 0.14 -0.80 -11.29
N ILE A 111 -1.00 -0.89 -11.97
CA ILE A 111 -1.86 -2.08 -11.89
C ILE A 111 -1.12 -3.32 -12.39
N ARG A 112 -0.43 -3.23 -13.54
CA ARG A 112 0.35 -4.34 -14.09
C ARG A 112 1.46 -4.80 -13.13
N GLU A 113 2.15 -3.87 -12.47
CA GLU A 113 3.16 -4.18 -11.45
C GLU A 113 2.55 -4.90 -10.24
N VAL A 114 1.44 -4.40 -9.70
CA VAL A 114 0.79 -5.07 -8.55
C VAL A 114 0.30 -6.45 -8.93
N LEU A 115 -0.32 -6.59 -10.11
CA LEU A 115 -0.68 -7.89 -10.68
C LEU A 115 0.56 -8.79 -10.83
N PHE A 116 1.71 -8.23 -11.24
CA PHE A 116 3.03 -8.90 -11.30
C PHE A 116 3.36 -9.62 -10.00
N ASP A 117 3.17 -8.93 -8.87
CA ASP A 117 3.54 -9.43 -7.56
C ASP A 117 2.56 -10.48 -7.01
N ILE A 118 1.27 -10.35 -7.31
CA ILE A 118 0.23 -11.15 -6.65
C ILE A 118 -0.24 -12.38 -7.41
N ILE A 119 -0.23 -12.40 -8.75
CA ILE A 119 -0.80 -13.52 -9.51
C ILE A 119 0.01 -14.81 -9.30
N GLY A 120 1.30 -14.69 -9.01
CA GLY A 120 2.17 -15.81 -8.65
C GLY A 120 2.05 -16.30 -7.20
N LEU A 121 1.21 -15.67 -6.36
CA LEU A 121 1.08 -16.05 -4.95
C LEU A 121 0.22 -17.30 -4.78
N TYR A 122 0.83 -18.38 -4.26
CA TYR A 122 0.14 -19.63 -3.92
C TYR A 122 -0.19 -19.76 -2.42
N GLN A 123 0.24 -18.79 -1.61
CA GLN A 123 0.02 -18.78 -0.16
C GLN A 123 -0.25 -17.35 0.31
N GLY A 124 -1.27 -17.20 1.15
CA GLY A 124 -1.74 -15.91 1.63
C GLY A 124 -3.21 -15.92 1.98
N THR A 125 -3.73 -14.76 2.37
CA THR A 125 -5.15 -14.52 2.63
C THR A 125 -5.66 -13.39 1.76
N PHE A 126 -6.96 -13.38 1.51
CA PHE A 126 -7.59 -12.26 0.82
C PHE A 126 -8.90 -11.87 1.49
N VAL A 127 -9.25 -10.60 1.37
CA VAL A 127 -10.52 -10.03 1.82
C VAL A 127 -11.01 -9.07 0.75
N PHE A 128 -12.22 -9.27 0.27
CA PHE A 128 -12.95 -8.34 -0.58
C PHE A 128 -14.08 -7.70 0.22
N GLU A 129 -14.01 -6.39 0.39
CA GLU A 129 -15.00 -5.55 1.07
C GLU A 129 -15.80 -4.76 0.01
N ILE A 130 -17.13 -4.77 0.11
CA ILE A 130 -17.97 -3.92 -0.73
C ILE A 130 -17.90 -2.51 -0.14
N SER A 131 -17.34 -1.58 -0.91
CA SER A 131 -17.17 -0.18 -0.51
C SER A 131 -17.54 0.75 -1.66
N ALA A 132 -17.58 2.05 -1.39
CA ALA A 132 -17.75 3.04 -2.44
C ALA A 132 -16.51 3.02 -3.36
N ALA A 133 -16.74 3.14 -4.67
CA ALA A 133 -15.64 3.25 -5.62
C ALA A 133 -14.74 4.45 -5.30
N LEU A 134 -13.44 4.33 -5.60
CA LEU A 134 -12.52 5.45 -5.50
C LEU A 134 -13.02 6.64 -6.31
N THR A 135 -12.96 7.82 -5.70
CA THR A 135 -13.32 9.10 -6.32
C THR A 135 -12.21 10.11 -6.06
N PRO A 136 -11.82 10.93 -7.05
CA PRO A 136 -12.33 10.98 -8.43
C PRO A 136 -11.85 9.82 -9.30
N LYS A 137 -12.59 9.48 -10.36
CA LYS A 137 -12.27 8.39 -11.29
C LYS A 137 -11.56 8.94 -12.51
N LEU A 138 -10.33 8.50 -12.77
CA LEU A 138 -9.62 8.86 -14.01
C LEU A 138 -9.96 7.90 -15.15
N THR A 139 -9.84 6.60 -14.89
CA THR A 139 -9.98 5.55 -15.90
C THR A 139 -10.35 4.22 -15.24
N LYS A 140 -10.65 3.22 -16.06
CA LYS A 140 -10.99 1.86 -15.63
C LYS A 140 -10.35 0.85 -16.57
N PHE A 141 -9.97 -0.29 -16.03
CA PHE A 141 -9.35 -1.36 -16.79
C PHE A 141 -10.03 -2.69 -16.52
N LYS A 142 -10.34 -3.41 -17.59
CA LYS A 142 -10.82 -4.78 -17.49
C LYS A 142 -9.66 -5.71 -17.17
N PHE A 143 -9.83 -6.52 -16.13
CA PHE A 143 -8.80 -7.49 -15.75
C PHE A 143 -8.52 -8.44 -16.91
N SER A 144 -9.57 -8.94 -17.58
CA SER A 144 -9.48 -9.79 -18.78
C SER A 144 -8.64 -9.20 -19.92
N GLN A 145 -8.55 -7.87 -20.04
CA GLN A 145 -7.71 -7.21 -21.04
C GLN A 145 -6.26 -7.09 -20.59
N ILE A 146 -6.02 -6.76 -19.32
CA ILE A 146 -4.66 -6.65 -18.77
C ILE A 146 -4.01 -8.02 -18.59
N SER A 147 -4.77 -9.03 -18.18
CA SER A 147 -4.26 -10.36 -17.83
C SER A 147 -3.91 -11.23 -19.03
N ALA A 148 -4.41 -10.89 -20.22
CA ALA A 148 -4.20 -11.65 -21.46
C ALA A 148 -2.71 -11.84 -21.80
N GLU A 149 -1.91 -10.79 -21.63
CA GLU A 149 -0.46 -10.80 -21.91
C GLU A 149 0.37 -11.25 -20.70
N TYR A 150 -0.23 -11.15 -19.52
CA TYR A 150 0.47 -11.28 -18.26
C TYR A 150 0.99 -12.72 -18.02
N SER A 151 0.21 -13.74 -18.40
CA SER A 151 0.67 -15.14 -18.32
C SER A 151 1.92 -15.38 -19.17
N LEU A 152 2.02 -14.71 -20.33
CA LEU A 152 3.19 -14.80 -21.20
C LEU A 152 4.40 -14.08 -20.58
N GLN A 153 4.20 -12.89 -20.02
CA GLN A 153 5.26 -12.12 -19.36
C GLN A 153 5.86 -12.89 -18.16
N LEU A 154 5.03 -13.51 -17.32
CA LEU A 154 5.51 -14.35 -16.22
C LEU A 154 6.29 -15.58 -16.71
N GLN A 155 5.83 -16.23 -17.77
CA GLN A 155 6.56 -17.36 -18.36
C GLN A 155 7.90 -16.95 -18.93
N GLN A 156 7.98 -15.78 -19.59
CA GLN A 156 9.23 -15.21 -20.09
C GLN A 156 10.19 -14.92 -18.93
N TRP A 157 9.72 -14.23 -17.89
CA TRP A 157 10.55 -13.92 -16.73
C TRP A 157 11.16 -15.16 -16.08
N LYS A 158 10.37 -16.23 -15.92
CA LYS A 158 10.84 -17.51 -15.38
C LYS A 158 11.97 -18.15 -16.21
N ARG A 159 12.09 -17.84 -17.51
CA ARG A 159 13.17 -18.35 -18.36
C ARG A 159 14.52 -17.68 -18.10
N PHE A 160 14.53 -16.51 -17.45
CA PHE A 160 15.77 -15.80 -17.15
C PHE A 160 16.52 -16.38 -15.94
N TYR A 161 15.90 -17.29 -15.19
CA TYR A 161 16.55 -18.05 -14.12
C TYR A 161 17.61 -19.00 -14.71
N PRO A 162 18.82 -19.15 -14.09
CA PRO A 162 19.22 -18.64 -12.77
C PRO A 162 19.88 -17.26 -12.77
N ILE A 163 20.00 -16.60 -13.93
CA ILE A 163 20.75 -15.34 -14.08
C ILE A 163 19.97 -14.19 -13.44
N LEU A 164 18.71 -14.01 -13.83
CA LEU A 164 17.79 -13.06 -13.19
C LEU A 164 16.87 -13.84 -12.24
N GLN A 165 17.11 -13.66 -10.95
CA GLN A 165 16.40 -14.32 -9.85
C GLN A 165 15.32 -13.42 -9.24
N SER A 166 15.52 -12.10 -9.29
CA SER A 166 14.57 -11.11 -8.76
C SER A 166 14.57 -9.85 -9.62
N ILE A 167 13.39 -9.27 -9.77
CA ILE A 167 13.17 -7.93 -10.36
C ILE A 167 13.80 -6.81 -9.54
N ASP A 168 14.17 -7.09 -8.29
CA ASP A 168 14.85 -6.16 -7.39
C ASP A 168 16.39 -6.25 -7.48
N GLN A 169 16.92 -7.06 -8.41
CA GLN A 169 18.36 -7.09 -8.68
C GLN A 169 18.79 -5.82 -9.43
N CYS A 170 20.00 -5.34 -9.12
CA CYS A 170 20.57 -4.13 -9.72
C CYS A 170 21.62 -4.51 -10.78
N PRO A 171 21.40 -4.21 -12.07
CA PRO A 171 22.42 -4.36 -13.11
C PRO A 171 23.49 -3.26 -13.02
N VAL A 172 24.72 -3.61 -13.43
CA VAL A 172 25.84 -2.68 -13.57
C VAL A 172 26.47 -2.83 -14.95
N LEU A 173 26.77 -1.72 -15.61
CA LEU A 173 27.47 -1.73 -16.90
C LEU A 173 28.93 -2.15 -16.71
N LEU A 174 29.38 -3.10 -17.52
CA LEU A 174 30.78 -3.49 -17.62
C LEU A 174 31.49 -2.76 -18.78
N THR A 175 30.71 -2.34 -19.78
CA THR A 175 31.19 -1.67 -21.00
C THR A 175 30.36 -0.42 -21.27
N GLN A 176 31.01 0.67 -21.73
CA GLN A 176 30.29 1.84 -22.22
C GLN A 176 29.49 1.49 -23.48
N GLU A 177 28.22 1.94 -23.52
CA GLU A 177 27.31 1.88 -24.68
C GLU A 177 26.56 0.56 -25.00
N SER A 178 26.44 -0.38 -24.07
CA SER A 178 25.77 -1.67 -24.36
C SER A 178 24.24 -1.60 -24.47
N LEU A 179 23.59 -0.67 -23.77
CA LEU A 179 22.12 -0.52 -23.78
C LEU A 179 21.73 0.96 -23.91
N PRO A 180 21.74 1.55 -25.12
CA PRO A 180 21.59 3.00 -25.33
C PRO A 180 20.41 3.65 -24.60
N LEU A 181 19.27 2.95 -24.52
CA LEU A 181 18.06 3.42 -23.85
C LEU A 181 18.14 3.37 -22.31
N LEU A 182 19.00 2.53 -21.75
CA LEU A 182 19.09 2.28 -20.30
C LEU A 182 20.44 2.66 -19.70
N ASN A 183 21.45 2.98 -20.52
CA ASN A 183 22.83 3.18 -20.09
C ASN A 183 22.96 4.23 -18.99
N THR A 184 22.13 5.27 -19.03
CA THR A 184 22.12 6.35 -18.03
C THR A 184 21.66 5.90 -16.66
N TRP A 185 20.97 4.77 -16.56
CA TRP A 185 20.33 4.29 -15.34
C TRP A 185 20.92 2.96 -14.81
N ILE A 186 21.75 2.27 -15.60
CA ILE A 186 22.42 1.03 -15.15
C ILE A 186 23.70 1.39 -14.38
N ASP A 187 23.55 1.61 -13.08
CA ASP A 187 24.59 2.11 -12.17
C ASP A 187 24.96 1.15 -11.03
N GLY A 188 24.39 -0.06 -11.02
CA GLY A 188 24.54 -1.03 -9.94
C GLY A 188 23.67 -0.75 -8.70
N LYS A 189 22.82 0.28 -8.72
CA LYS A 189 21.90 0.64 -7.64
C LYS A 189 20.44 0.62 -8.07
N THR A 190 20.17 1.01 -9.31
CA THR A 190 18.83 0.99 -9.90
C THR A 190 18.40 -0.45 -10.16
N THR A 191 17.22 -0.85 -9.67
CA THR A 191 16.73 -2.22 -9.86
C THR A 191 16.14 -2.43 -11.27
N ILE A 192 16.00 -3.68 -11.71
CA ILE A 192 15.31 -4.00 -12.97
C ILE A 192 13.87 -3.46 -12.97
N ARG A 193 13.18 -3.51 -11.82
CA ARG A 193 11.86 -2.90 -11.65
C ARG A 193 11.90 -1.38 -11.86
N GLN A 194 12.88 -0.68 -11.28
CA GLN A 194 13.03 0.77 -11.49
C GLN A 194 13.33 1.12 -12.95
N LEU A 195 14.19 0.34 -13.62
CA LEU A 195 14.48 0.52 -15.04
C LEU A 195 13.23 0.39 -15.91
N SER A 196 12.34 -0.55 -15.59
CA SER A 196 11.03 -0.69 -16.24
C SER A 196 10.17 0.57 -16.08
N ARG A 197 10.15 1.17 -14.89
CA ARG A 197 9.44 2.44 -14.62
C ARG A 197 10.05 3.60 -15.39
N TYR A 198 11.38 3.74 -15.39
CA TYR A 198 12.08 4.83 -16.06
C TYR A 198 11.90 4.78 -17.57
N ALA A 199 11.97 3.57 -18.16
CA ALA A 199 11.80 3.37 -19.59
C ALA A 199 10.32 3.41 -20.04
N GLY A 200 9.36 3.28 -19.11
CA GLY A 200 7.95 3.10 -19.43
C GLY A 200 7.69 1.80 -20.21
N GLN A 201 8.48 0.75 -19.94
CA GLN A 201 8.40 -0.55 -20.63
C GLN A 201 8.15 -1.68 -19.64
N ASP A 202 7.53 -2.76 -20.09
CA ASP A 202 7.23 -3.92 -19.24
C ASP A 202 8.48 -4.58 -18.66
N ILE A 203 8.35 -5.11 -17.44
CA ILE A 203 9.39 -5.83 -16.70
C ILE A 203 10.03 -6.95 -17.53
N SER A 204 9.23 -7.70 -18.31
CA SER A 204 9.76 -8.80 -19.13
C SER A 204 10.63 -8.30 -20.29
N HIS A 205 10.30 -7.14 -20.87
CA HIS A 205 11.08 -6.54 -21.95
C HIS A 205 12.43 -6.05 -21.45
N ILE A 206 12.44 -5.31 -20.33
CA ILE A 206 13.68 -4.88 -19.68
C ILE A 206 14.49 -6.10 -19.22
N GLY A 207 13.83 -7.10 -18.64
CA GLY A 207 14.46 -8.37 -18.26
C GLY A 207 15.17 -9.04 -19.42
N GLN A 208 14.54 -9.10 -20.60
CA GLN A 208 15.16 -9.65 -21.81
C GLN A 208 16.39 -8.85 -22.25
N MET A 209 16.28 -7.51 -22.31
CA MET A 209 17.41 -6.65 -22.68
C MET A 209 18.62 -6.84 -21.75
N ILE A 210 18.36 -6.90 -20.44
CA ILE A 210 19.38 -7.14 -19.41
C ILE A 210 19.98 -8.54 -19.58
N TYR A 211 19.13 -9.56 -19.75
CA TYR A 211 19.55 -10.96 -19.90
C TYR A 211 20.46 -11.15 -21.12
N ASP A 212 20.11 -10.54 -22.25
CA ASP A 212 20.92 -10.57 -23.46
C ASP A 212 22.25 -9.84 -23.24
N ALA A 213 22.23 -8.65 -22.64
CA ALA A 213 23.45 -7.89 -22.33
C ALA A 213 24.40 -8.64 -21.35
N ILE A 214 23.86 -9.40 -20.40
CA ILE A 214 24.65 -10.29 -19.53
C ILE A 214 25.28 -11.42 -20.35
N SER A 215 24.51 -12.01 -21.27
CA SER A 215 25.00 -13.08 -22.15
C SER A 215 26.13 -12.62 -23.06
N PHE A 216 26.16 -11.33 -23.41
CA PHE A 216 27.25 -10.69 -24.16
C PHE A 216 28.38 -10.14 -23.26
N GLY A 217 28.32 -10.33 -21.93
CA GLY A 217 29.35 -9.86 -20.99
C GLY A 217 29.39 -8.33 -20.83
N GLN A 218 28.31 -7.64 -21.18
CA GLN A 218 28.22 -6.18 -21.16
C GLN A 218 27.63 -5.63 -19.86
N VAL A 219 26.84 -6.44 -19.17
CA VAL A 219 26.17 -6.12 -17.91
C VAL A 219 26.47 -7.23 -16.90
N ALA A 220 26.71 -6.86 -15.65
CA ALA A 220 26.70 -7.79 -14.53
C ALA A 220 25.52 -7.49 -13.60
N ILE A 221 25.14 -8.47 -12.78
CA ILE A 221 24.14 -8.30 -11.74
C ILE A 221 24.83 -8.27 -10.38
N THR A 222 24.55 -7.23 -9.60
CA THR A 222 24.97 -7.16 -8.21
C THR A 222 24.13 -8.14 -7.37
N PRO A 223 24.73 -8.93 -6.45
CA PRO A 223 23.95 -9.75 -5.53
C PRO A 223 23.04 -8.85 -4.70
N LEU A 224 21.81 -9.28 -4.43
CA LEU A 224 20.86 -8.52 -3.60
C LEU A 224 21.55 -8.09 -2.30
N ALA A 225 21.75 -6.79 -2.12
CA ALA A 225 22.13 -6.24 -0.84
C ALA A 225 20.95 -6.48 0.12
N MET A 226 21.04 -7.53 0.93
CA MET A 226 20.16 -7.73 2.07
C MET A 226 20.47 -6.67 3.13
N SER A 227 20.06 -5.43 2.91
CA SER A 227 19.95 -4.45 3.98
C SER A 227 18.66 -4.71 4.76
N ALA A 228 18.65 -5.80 5.54
CA ALA A 228 17.71 -5.93 6.64
C ALA A 228 18.07 -4.87 7.69
N PRO A 229 17.18 -3.94 8.06
CA PRO A 229 17.46 -3.04 9.16
C PRO A 229 17.59 -3.88 10.45
N GLN A 230 18.78 -3.87 11.05
CA GLN A 230 18.99 -4.41 12.40
C GLN A 230 18.18 -3.57 13.39
N GLN A 231 17.00 -4.06 13.77
CA GLN A 231 16.20 -3.42 14.82
C GLN A 231 16.86 -3.64 16.18
N VAL A 232 17.32 -2.52 16.76
CA VAL A 232 17.69 -2.41 18.17
C VAL A 232 16.44 -2.68 19.02
N LYS A 233 16.51 -3.64 19.94
CA LYS A 233 15.46 -3.91 20.94
C LYS A 233 15.32 -2.74 21.91
N VAL A 234 14.58 -1.71 21.52
CA VAL A 234 13.97 -0.75 22.42
C VAL A 234 12.58 -1.29 22.79
N LYS A 235 12.08 -1.04 24.01
CA LYS A 235 10.69 -1.39 24.37
C LYS A 235 9.74 -0.65 23.43
N SER A 236 9.19 -1.36 22.46
CA SER A 236 8.19 -0.86 21.52
C SER A 236 6.86 -0.57 22.22
N PRO A 237 6.30 0.65 22.11
CA PRO A 237 4.97 0.97 22.65
C PRO A 237 3.89 0.09 22.02
N ARG A 238 2.90 -0.30 22.81
CA ARG A 238 1.77 -1.14 22.40
C ARG A 238 0.58 -0.30 21.96
N ILE A 239 0.15 -0.50 20.73
CA ILE A 239 -0.94 0.24 20.12
C ILE A 239 -2.07 -0.73 19.82
N LEU A 240 -3.28 -0.40 20.24
CA LEU A 240 -4.48 -1.11 19.82
C LEU A 240 -5.26 -0.26 18.82
N CYS A 241 -5.50 -0.78 17.62
CA CYS A 241 -6.39 -0.21 16.64
C CYS A 241 -7.72 -0.93 16.65
N ILE A 242 -8.82 -0.18 16.71
CA ILE A 242 -10.19 -0.69 16.71
C ILE A 242 -10.92 -0.01 15.57
N ASP A 243 -11.22 -0.76 14.50
CA ASP A 243 -11.81 -0.21 13.28
C ASP A 243 -12.56 -1.31 12.54
N ASP A 244 -13.85 -1.12 12.25
CA ASP A 244 -14.66 -2.15 11.59
C ASP A 244 -14.22 -2.44 10.14
N SER A 245 -13.49 -1.51 9.52
CA SER A 245 -12.80 -1.75 8.26
C SER A 245 -11.55 -2.59 8.48
N VAL A 246 -11.56 -3.83 7.97
CA VAL A 246 -10.37 -4.71 7.99
C VAL A 246 -9.23 -4.06 7.23
N THR A 247 -9.56 -3.37 6.13
CA THR A 247 -8.63 -2.62 5.30
C THR A 247 -7.89 -1.52 6.07
N ILE A 248 -8.58 -0.74 6.91
CA ILE A 248 -7.93 0.27 7.78
C ILE A 248 -7.13 -0.40 8.90
N CYS A 249 -7.72 -1.39 9.57
CA CYS A 249 -7.03 -2.17 10.61
C CYS A 249 -5.66 -2.66 10.15
N ARG A 250 -5.59 -3.27 8.96
CA ARG A 250 -4.36 -3.81 8.38
C ARG A 250 -3.36 -2.74 7.98
N ALA A 251 -3.84 -1.64 7.38
CA ALA A 251 -2.98 -0.52 7.01
C ALA A 251 -2.30 0.11 8.24
N VAL A 252 -3.06 0.32 9.31
CA VAL A 252 -2.56 0.84 10.59
C VAL A 252 -1.56 -0.13 11.23
N GLU A 253 -1.90 -1.42 11.29
CA GLU A 253 -1.04 -2.46 11.85
C GLU A 253 0.33 -2.48 11.18
N TYR A 254 0.37 -2.45 9.85
CA TYR A 254 1.62 -2.47 9.11
C TYR A 254 2.47 -1.23 9.27
N ILE A 255 1.88 -0.03 9.09
CA ILE A 255 2.61 1.23 9.17
C ILE A 255 3.32 1.32 10.50
N LEU A 256 2.57 1.10 11.58
CA LEU A 256 3.09 1.25 12.93
C LEU A 256 4.06 0.12 13.27
N HIS A 257 3.83 -1.12 12.81
CA HIS A 257 4.78 -2.22 13.01
C HIS A 257 6.14 -1.93 12.35
N ASN A 258 6.15 -1.41 11.12
CA ASN A 258 7.39 -1.05 10.42
C ASN A 258 8.16 0.10 11.08
N HIS A 259 7.47 0.94 11.85
CA HIS A 259 8.06 2.03 12.62
C HIS A 259 8.41 1.61 14.07
N GLY A 260 8.41 0.31 14.36
CA GLY A 260 8.89 -0.23 15.62
C GLY A 260 7.86 -0.22 16.75
N PHE A 261 6.57 -0.03 16.45
CA PHE A 261 5.47 -0.19 17.42
C PHE A 261 4.97 -1.63 17.48
N GLN A 262 4.47 -2.06 18.63
CA GLN A 262 3.73 -3.31 18.76
C GLN A 262 2.25 -3.02 18.53
N VAL A 263 1.67 -3.50 17.44
CA VAL A 263 0.30 -3.14 17.07
C VAL A 263 -0.59 -4.36 17.11
N MET A 264 -1.80 -4.18 17.61
CA MET A 264 -2.89 -5.13 17.47
C MET A 264 -4.07 -4.40 16.84
N ALA A 265 -4.58 -4.92 15.73
CA ALA A 265 -5.79 -4.38 15.09
C ALA A 265 -6.97 -5.33 15.30
N VAL A 266 -8.13 -4.77 15.64
CA VAL A 266 -9.35 -5.52 15.97
C VAL A 266 -10.53 -4.91 15.23
N SER A 267 -11.13 -5.69 14.34
CA SER A 267 -12.29 -5.23 13.55
C SER A 267 -13.65 -5.40 14.21
N SER A 268 -13.70 -5.99 15.40
CA SER A 268 -14.93 -6.13 16.17
C SER A 268 -14.82 -5.31 17.47
N PRO A 269 -15.62 -4.25 17.64
CA PRO A 269 -15.61 -3.43 18.86
C PRO A 269 -15.88 -4.25 20.13
N ILE A 270 -16.78 -5.23 20.05
CA ILE A 270 -17.10 -6.14 21.16
C ILE A 270 -15.88 -6.99 21.55
N LYS A 271 -15.15 -7.54 20.57
CA LYS A 271 -13.91 -8.28 20.85
C LYS A 271 -12.82 -7.35 21.38
N ALA A 272 -12.79 -6.10 20.94
CA ALA A 272 -11.79 -5.14 21.39
C ALA A 272 -11.90 -4.89 22.91
N LEU A 273 -13.13 -4.82 23.46
CA LEU A 273 -13.34 -4.69 24.90
C LEU A 273 -12.67 -5.80 25.71
N SER A 274 -12.68 -7.05 25.25
CA SER A 274 -12.02 -8.14 25.97
C SER A 274 -10.49 -8.13 25.77
N LEU A 275 -10.03 -7.76 24.58
CA LEU A 275 -8.61 -7.71 24.23
C LEU A 275 -7.87 -6.53 24.87
N ILE A 276 -8.53 -5.39 25.08
CA ILE A 276 -7.94 -4.20 25.72
C ILE A 276 -7.34 -4.53 27.09
N PHE A 277 -8.05 -5.30 27.92
CA PHE A 277 -7.56 -5.73 29.23
C PHE A 277 -6.40 -6.72 29.17
N GLN A 278 -6.35 -7.55 28.12
CA GLN A 278 -5.30 -8.55 27.97
C GLN A 278 -4.00 -7.92 27.47
N HIS A 279 -4.10 -6.96 26.55
CA HIS A 279 -2.94 -6.38 25.87
C HIS A 279 -2.32 -5.18 26.58
N ASN A 280 -3.09 -4.50 27.45
CA ASN A 280 -2.67 -3.29 28.16
C ASN A 280 -1.97 -2.30 27.21
N PRO A 281 -2.71 -1.74 26.24
CA PRO A 281 -2.13 -0.83 25.25
C PRO A 281 -1.67 0.48 25.90
N ASP A 282 -0.55 1.00 25.40
CA ASP A 282 -0.03 2.33 25.71
C ASP A 282 -0.80 3.41 24.95
N LEU A 283 -1.46 3.06 23.84
CA LEU A 283 -2.30 3.95 23.03
C LEU A 283 -3.42 3.19 22.33
N ILE A 284 -4.60 3.80 22.20
CA ILE A 284 -5.74 3.25 21.47
C ILE A 284 -6.10 4.17 20.29
N LEU A 285 -6.13 3.61 19.09
CA LEU A 285 -6.76 4.19 17.91
C LEU A 285 -8.17 3.58 17.81
N CYS A 286 -9.21 4.42 17.79
CA CYS A 286 -10.59 3.95 17.83
C CYS A 286 -11.41 4.63 16.75
N ASP A 287 -12.00 3.86 15.83
CA ASP A 287 -12.99 4.39 14.92
C ASP A 287 -14.24 4.86 15.67
N ILE A 288 -14.86 5.92 15.16
CA ILE A 288 -16.10 6.47 15.71
C ILE A 288 -17.31 5.69 15.23
N THR A 289 -17.35 5.34 13.95
CA THR A 289 -18.55 4.86 13.26
C THR A 289 -18.48 3.34 13.11
N MET A 290 -18.65 2.64 14.23
CA MET A 290 -18.63 1.17 14.26
C MET A 290 -20.01 0.59 14.56
N PRO A 291 -20.35 -0.60 14.03
CA PRO A 291 -21.58 -1.30 14.37
C PRO A 291 -21.55 -1.81 15.82
N GLU A 292 -22.75 -2.01 16.39
CA GLU A 292 -22.99 -2.53 17.77
C GLU A 292 -22.63 -1.55 18.89
N ILE A 293 -21.39 -1.04 18.91
CA ILE A 293 -20.89 -0.08 19.89
C ILE A 293 -20.11 1.00 19.15
N ASP A 294 -20.55 2.26 19.28
CA ASP A 294 -19.85 3.39 18.66
C ASP A 294 -18.56 3.76 19.42
N GLY A 295 -17.64 4.46 18.77
CA GLY A 295 -16.36 4.84 19.38
C GLY A 295 -16.52 5.76 20.60
N TYR A 296 -17.59 6.56 20.66
CA TYR A 296 -17.84 7.46 21.79
C TYR A 296 -18.22 6.68 23.05
N GLU A 297 -19.09 5.69 22.90
CA GLU A 297 -19.50 4.77 23.96
C GLU A 297 -18.30 3.99 24.47
N LEU A 298 -17.49 3.43 23.56
CA LEU A 298 -16.29 2.69 23.90
C LEU A 298 -15.28 3.55 24.69
N CYS A 299 -15.01 4.78 24.24
CA CYS A 299 -14.15 5.71 24.98
C CYS A 299 -14.73 6.09 26.35
N GLY A 300 -16.03 6.36 26.42
CA GLY A 300 -16.70 6.65 27.69
C GLY A 300 -16.59 5.49 28.68
N MET A 301 -16.70 4.24 28.21
CA MET A 301 -16.48 3.04 29.03
C MET A 301 -15.02 2.95 29.51
N LEU A 302 -14.06 3.16 28.63
CA LEU A 302 -12.63 3.11 28.96
C LEU A 302 -12.21 4.20 29.95
N ARG A 303 -12.79 5.40 29.85
CA ARG A 303 -12.52 6.50 30.79
C ARG A 303 -13.08 6.25 32.19
N LYS A 304 -14.15 5.48 32.31
CA LYS A 304 -14.69 5.04 33.62
C LYS A 304 -13.85 3.94 34.27
N SER A 305 -13.02 3.24 33.50
CA SER A 305 -12.08 2.23 34.00
C SER A 305 -10.81 2.89 34.53
N SER A 306 -10.45 2.62 35.79
CA SER A 306 -9.21 3.13 36.40
C SER A 306 -7.95 2.68 35.65
N ALA A 307 -7.99 1.52 34.98
CA ALA A 307 -6.89 0.99 34.20
C ALA A 307 -6.60 1.77 32.91
N PHE A 308 -7.64 2.34 32.28
CA PHE A 308 -7.54 3.01 30.96
C PHE A 308 -7.87 4.49 30.99
N ALA A 309 -8.22 5.05 32.15
CA ALA A 309 -8.57 6.46 32.32
C ALA A 309 -7.51 7.42 31.77
N LYS A 310 -6.23 7.03 31.83
CA LYS A 310 -5.08 7.84 31.36
C LYS A 310 -4.51 7.41 30.02
N VAL A 311 -4.92 6.26 29.47
CA VAL A 311 -4.40 5.78 28.19
C VAL A 311 -4.86 6.73 27.08
N PRO A 312 -3.95 7.28 26.25
CA PRO A 312 -4.30 8.08 25.10
C PRO A 312 -5.29 7.35 24.18
N ILE A 313 -6.43 7.98 23.90
CA ILE A 313 -7.41 7.47 22.93
C ILE A 313 -7.48 8.50 21.79
N ILE A 314 -7.02 8.12 20.60
CA ILE A 314 -7.14 8.90 19.38
C ILE A 314 -8.35 8.39 18.60
N MET A 315 -9.31 9.27 18.36
CA MET A 315 -10.51 8.96 17.60
C MET A 315 -10.27 9.05 16.11
N LEU A 316 -10.57 8.00 15.34
CA LEU A 316 -10.57 8.03 13.89
C LEU A 316 -11.96 8.46 13.43
N THR A 317 -12.08 9.65 12.82
CA THR A 317 -13.37 10.30 12.52
C THR A 317 -13.58 10.49 11.03
N GLY A 318 -14.82 10.39 10.54
CA GLY A 318 -15.18 10.80 9.17
C GLY A 318 -15.05 12.32 8.91
N LYS A 319 -15.36 12.75 7.68
CA LYS A 319 -15.15 14.13 7.18
C LYS A 319 -15.95 15.25 7.89
N ASP A 320 -16.97 14.95 8.69
CA ASP A 320 -17.88 15.96 9.28
C ASP A 320 -17.41 16.47 10.66
N GLY A 321 -16.27 17.14 10.63
CA GLY A 321 -15.41 17.26 11.80
C GLY A 321 -15.83 18.20 12.94
N PHE A 322 -16.87 19.04 12.91
CA PHE A 322 -17.07 19.97 14.06
C PHE A 322 -17.78 19.30 15.26
N ILE A 323 -18.94 18.68 15.01
CA ILE A 323 -19.78 18.11 16.07
C ILE A 323 -19.08 16.91 16.69
N ASP A 324 -18.45 16.08 15.87
CA ASP A 324 -17.72 14.90 16.30
C ASP A 324 -16.53 15.24 17.20
N ARG A 325 -15.80 16.32 16.90
CA ARG A 325 -14.70 16.81 17.74
C ARG A 325 -15.15 17.26 19.11
N VAL A 326 -16.29 17.95 19.18
CA VAL A 326 -16.86 18.41 20.45
C VAL A 326 -17.29 17.20 21.27
N LYS A 327 -18.02 16.26 20.67
CA LYS A 327 -18.49 15.05 21.34
C LYS A 327 -17.32 14.17 21.80
N ALA A 328 -16.30 13.98 20.97
CA ALA A 328 -15.08 13.23 21.30
C ALA A 328 -14.37 13.82 22.53
N ARG A 329 -14.22 15.15 22.59
CA ARG A 329 -13.64 15.82 23.77
C ARG A 329 -14.50 15.64 25.02
N MET A 330 -15.82 15.70 24.89
CA MET A 330 -16.74 15.51 26.02
C MET A 330 -16.67 14.10 26.61
N VAL A 331 -16.43 13.07 25.80
CA VAL A 331 -16.25 11.69 26.28
C VAL A 331 -14.81 11.37 26.72
N GLY A 332 -13.91 12.36 26.69
CA GLY A 332 -12.53 12.24 27.17
C GLY A 332 -11.54 11.69 26.14
N ALA A 333 -11.84 11.75 24.84
CA ALA A 333 -10.85 11.44 23.81
C ALA A 333 -9.65 12.40 23.91
N THR A 334 -8.45 11.87 23.67
CA THR A 334 -7.20 12.63 23.78
C THR A 334 -6.97 13.50 22.55
N GLU A 335 -7.16 12.92 21.36
CA GLU A 335 -7.06 13.61 20.08
C GLU A 335 -7.98 12.93 19.07
N TYR A 336 -8.06 13.47 17.86
CA TYR A 336 -8.78 12.87 16.75
C TYR A 336 -7.92 12.93 15.49
N LEU A 337 -8.12 11.98 14.60
CA LEU A 337 -7.49 11.87 13.30
C LEU A 337 -8.58 11.69 12.25
N THR A 338 -8.65 12.60 11.28
CA THR A 338 -9.73 12.60 10.30
C THR A 338 -9.44 11.61 9.18
N LYS A 339 -10.32 10.63 9.00
CA LYS A 339 -10.36 9.75 7.83
C LYS A 339 -10.79 10.54 6.58
N PRO A 340 -10.12 10.32 5.45
CA PRO A 340 -9.02 9.37 5.30
C PRO A 340 -7.68 10.08 5.63
N PHE A 341 -6.84 9.47 6.47
CA PHE A 341 -5.57 10.04 6.97
C PHE A 341 -4.36 9.39 6.29
N GLY A 342 -3.21 10.06 6.24
CA GLY A 342 -1.95 9.56 5.66
C GLY A 342 -0.99 8.91 6.68
N GLU A 343 0.05 8.19 6.21
CA GLU A 343 1.05 7.56 7.10
C GLU A 343 1.73 8.59 8.01
N LYS A 344 2.24 9.68 7.43
CA LYS A 344 2.93 10.73 8.18
C LYS A 344 2.04 11.33 9.28
N GLU A 345 0.76 11.53 8.98
CA GLU A 345 -0.21 12.05 9.95
C GLU A 345 -0.45 11.05 11.08
N LEU A 346 -0.61 9.76 10.75
CA LEU A 346 -0.76 8.68 11.72
C LEU A 346 0.46 8.60 12.65
N LEU A 347 1.67 8.51 12.08
CA LEU A 347 2.93 8.42 12.84
C LEU A 347 3.14 9.63 13.74
N THR A 348 3.00 10.84 13.19
CA THR A 348 3.16 12.08 13.96
C THR A 348 2.19 12.12 15.15
N THR A 349 0.95 11.65 14.95
CA THR A 349 -0.06 11.65 16.01
C THR A 349 0.25 10.59 17.07
N VAL A 350 0.63 9.38 16.67
CA VAL A 350 0.97 8.29 17.61
C VAL A 350 2.23 8.63 18.42
N GLU A 351 3.30 9.06 17.76
CA GLU A 351 4.58 9.38 18.40
C GLU A 351 4.44 10.48 19.46
N LYS A 352 3.57 11.46 19.22
CA LYS A 352 3.25 12.54 20.16
C LYS A 352 2.78 12.04 21.53
N TYR A 353 2.14 10.87 21.59
CA TYR A 353 1.58 10.29 22.82
C TYR A 353 2.31 9.05 23.32
N CYS A 354 3.08 8.36 22.48
CA CYS A 354 3.87 7.19 22.88
C CYS A 354 5.28 7.51 23.41
N ASN A 355 5.87 8.66 23.05
CA ASN A 355 7.23 9.04 23.45
C ASN A 355 7.31 9.90 24.74
N ARG A 356 6.44 9.65 25.73
CA ARG A 356 6.40 10.42 26.99
C ARG A 356 6.99 9.72 28.19
#